data_AF-A0A2P7TVS1-F1
#
_entry.id   AF-A0A2P7TVS1-F1
#
_cell.length_a   1.000
_cell.length_b   1.000
_cell.length_c   1.000
_cell.angle_alpha   90.00
_cell.angle_beta   90.00
_cell.angle_gamma   90.00
#
_symmetry.space_group_name_H-M   'P 1'
#
loop_
_entity.id
_entity.type
_entity.pdbx_description
1 polymer ?
#
loop_
_entity_poly.entity_id
_entity_poly.type
_entity_poly.pdbx_seq_one_letter_code
_entity_poly.pdbx_strand_id
1 'polypeptide(L)'
;MAHTYDIETYKRQVSAVYRATMWLTIITIIEVAAALVWMYVHPHGGGPRWLLNSFFIVASLLKAYFIVGEFMHIRYETRALTITILAPTFFLIWFIIAFLWEGQEWLNNKSSGNIIMEQNIAPAHHDGHGAADSHNNQGTKDAGHH
;
A
#
# COMPACT_ATOMS: atom_id res chain seq x y z
N MET A 1 41.77 -37.33 -10.40
CA MET A 1 41.20 -36.49 -11.48
C MET A 1 40.00 -35.71 -10.92
N ALA A 2 40.25 -34.72 -10.05
CA ALA A 2 39.21 -34.12 -9.18
C ALA A 2 39.14 -32.58 -9.24
N HIS A 3 39.59 -31.94 -10.33
CA HIS A 3 39.72 -30.47 -10.36
C HIS A 3 39.11 -29.76 -11.59
N THR A 4 38.42 -30.47 -12.48
CA THR A 4 37.90 -29.88 -13.73
C THR A 4 36.38 -29.67 -13.74
N TYR A 5 35.64 -30.28 -12.81
CA TYR A 5 34.17 -30.22 -12.78
C TYR A 5 33.62 -28.92 -12.15
N ASP A 6 34.42 -28.21 -11.37
CA ASP A 6 34.01 -26.99 -10.64
C ASP A 6 34.02 -25.74 -11.52
N ILE A 7 35.05 -25.60 -12.38
CA ILE A 7 35.24 -24.39 -13.18
C ILE A 7 34.15 -24.23 -14.26
N GLU A 8 33.73 -25.33 -14.90
CA GLU A 8 32.69 -25.27 -15.94
C GLU A 8 31.28 -25.06 -15.39
N THR A 9 30.93 -25.72 -14.28
CA THR A 9 29.62 -25.56 -13.63
C THR A 9 29.47 -24.16 -13.02
N TYR A 10 30.52 -23.63 -12.38
CA TYR A 10 30.55 -22.25 -11.88
C TYR A 10 30.30 -21.23 -12.99
N LYS A 11 30.99 -21.35 -14.13
CA LYS A 11 30.82 -20.44 -15.26
C LYS A 11 29.39 -20.43 -15.80
N ARG A 12 28.71 -21.59 -15.84
CA ARG A 12 27.31 -21.65 -16.28
C ARG A 12 26.36 -20.95 -15.31
N GLN A 13 26.54 -21.13 -14.01
CA GLN A 13 25.71 -20.46 -12.98
C GLN A 13 25.86 -18.94 -13.02
N VAL A 14 27.11 -18.45 -13.08
CA VAL A 14 27.40 -17.02 -13.14
C VAL A 14 26.81 -16.40 -14.41
N SER A 15 26.93 -17.08 -15.56
CA SER A 15 26.42 -16.57 -16.83
C SER A 15 24.89 -16.38 -16.85
N ALA A 16 24.14 -17.23 -16.15
CA ALA A 16 22.69 -17.09 -16.05
C ALA A 16 22.28 -15.88 -15.19
N VAL A 17 22.95 -15.67 -14.06
CA VAL A 17 22.73 -14.48 -13.21
C VAL A 17 23.04 -13.20 -13.96
N TYR A 18 24.13 -13.19 -14.73
CA TYR A 18 24.48 -12.05 -15.59
C TYR A 18 23.41 -11.80 -16.66
N ARG A 19 22.84 -12.85 -17.25
CA ARG A 19 21.77 -12.71 -18.25
C ARG A 19 20.49 -12.13 -17.63
N ALA A 20 20.08 -12.58 -16.43
CA ALA A 20 18.96 -11.97 -15.72
C ALA A 20 19.23 -10.50 -15.39
N THR A 21 20.41 -10.20 -14.83
CA THR A 21 20.81 -8.84 -14.47
C THR A 21 20.83 -7.91 -15.69
N MET A 22 21.23 -8.43 -16.85
CA MET A 22 21.19 -7.70 -18.13
C MET A 22 19.76 -7.39 -18.57
N TRP A 23 18.85 -8.36 -18.55
CA TRP A 23 17.44 -8.13 -18.87
C TRP A 23 16.78 -7.13 -17.90
N LEU A 24 17.08 -7.29 -16.61
CA LEU A 24 16.63 -6.40 -15.54
C LEU A 24 17.08 -4.96 -15.77
N THR A 25 18.34 -4.77 -16.13
CA THR A 25 18.90 -3.44 -16.40
C THR A 25 18.28 -2.81 -17.65
N ILE A 26 18.09 -3.58 -18.72
CA ILE A 26 17.42 -3.08 -19.94
C ILE A 26 15.98 -2.62 -19.62
N ILE A 27 15.19 -3.44 -18.92
CA ILE A 27 13.83 -3.07 -18.51
C ILE A 27 13.84 -1.79 -17.67
N THR A 28 14.77 -1.65 -16.71
CA THR A 28 14.84 -0.43 -15.90
C THR A 28 15.24 0.82 -16.68
N ILE A 29 16.14 0.68 -17.66
CA ILE A 29 16.53 1.80 -18.50
C ILE A 29 15.33 2.24 -19.33
N ILE A 30 14.56 1.30 -19.89
CA ILE A 30 13.34 1.59 -20.64
C ILE A 30 12.28 2.26 -19.74
N GLU A 31 12.08 1.78 -18.51
CA GLU A 31 11.19 2.41 -17.53
C GLU A 31 11.56 3.86 -17.25
N VAL A 32 12.82 4.12 -16.89
CA VAL A 32 13.28 5.47 -16.57
C VAL A 32 13.23 6.36 -17.80
N ALA A 33 13.59 5.85 -18.97
CA ALA A 33 13.50 6.59 -20.23
C ALA A 33 12.05 6.94 -20.56
N ALA A 34 11.11 6.00 -20.43
CA ALA A 34 9.68 6.25 -20.63
C ALA A 34 9.14 7.30 -19.64
N ALA A 35 9.59 7.25 -18.38
CA ALA A 35 9.25 8.24 -17.37
C ALA A 35 9.78 9.63 -17.71
N LEU A 36 11.03 9.71 -18.16
CA LEU A 36 11.66 10.97 -18.58
C LEU A 36 10.96 11.55 -19.79
N VAL A 37 10.73 10.75 -20.83
CA VAL A 37 10.02 11.19 -22.05
C VAL A 37 8.63 11.70 -21.70
N TRP A 38 7.91 11.01 -20.82
CA TRP A 38 6.60 11.46 -20.35
C TRP A 38 6.66 12.83 -19.66
N MET A 39 7.65 13.03 -18.77
CA MET A 39 7.87 14.30 -18.09
C MET A 39 8.21 15.44 -19.07
N TYR A 40 8.98 15.15 -20.12
CA TYR A 40 9.30 16.13 -21.17
C TYR A 40 8.10 16.47 -22.07
N VAL A 41 7.25 15.50 -22.39
CA VAL A 41 6.09 15.69 -23.28
C VAL A 41 4.90 16.33 -22.56
N HIS A 42 4.73 16.09 -21.25
CA HIS A 42 3.63 16.65 -20.46
C HIS A 42 4.11 17.52 -19.28
N PRO A 43 4.78 18.66 -19.55
CA PRO A 43 5.35 19.51 -18.50
C PRO A 43 4.30 20.15 -17.57
N HIS A 44 3.04 20.26 -18.00
CA HIS A 44 1.94 20.84 -17.21
C HIS A 44 1.00 19.80 -16.58
N GLY A 45 1.40 18.53 -16.53
CA GLY A 45 0.68 17.50 -15.76
C GLY A 45 -0.65 16.98 -16.34
N GLY A 46 -1.02 17.39 -17.55
CA GLY A 46 -2.30 17.03 -18.19
C GLY A 46 -2.36 15.70 -18.95
N GLY A 47 -1.28 14.90 -18.95
CA GLY A 47 -1.26 13.63 -19.67
C GLY A 47 -2.02 12.50 -18.93
N PRO A 48 -2.52 11.48 -19.64
CA PRO A 48 -3.16 10.31 -19.03
C PRO A 48 -2.18 9.50 -18.16
N ARG A 49 -2.05 9.91 -16.89
CA ARG A 49 -1.17 9.30 -15.87
C ARG A 49 -1.41 7.81 -15.66
N TRP A 50 -2.62 7.33 -15.95
CA TRP A 50 -3.02 5.93 -15.81
C TRP A 50 -2.21 4.99 -16.70
N LEU A 51 -1.83 5.43 -17.91
CA LEU A 51 -1.03 4.63 -18.85
C LEU A 51 0.37 4.37 -18.29
N LEU A 52 1.01 5.42 -17.78
CA LEU A 52 2.33 5.33 -17.16
C LEU A 52 2.29 4.47 -15.89
N ASN A 53 1.27 4.67 -15.05
CA ASN A 53 1.09 3.88 -13.83
C ASN A 53 0.91 2.38 -14.13
N SER A 54 0.09 2.05 -15.14
CA SER A 54 -0.08 0.67 -15.58
C SER A 54 1.22 0.09 -16.14
N PHE A 55 1.99 0.89 -16.88
CA PHE A 55 3.29 0.45 -17.41
C PHE A 55 4.27 0.11 -16.29
N PHE A 56 4.39 0.97 -15.28
CA PHE A 56 5.22 0.71 -14.10
C PHE A 56 4.81 -0.55 -13.33
N ILE A 57 3.50 -0.77 -13.17
CA ILE A 57 2.99 -1.98 -12.51
C ILE A 57 3.38 -3.23 -13.30
N VAL A 58 3.15 -3.24 -14.62
CA VAL A 58 3.49 -4.38 -15.48
C VAL A 58 5.00 -4.62 -15.53
N ALA A 59 5.79 -3.56 -15.66
CA ALA A 59 7.25 -3.65 -15.65
C ALA A 59 7.77 -4.22 -14.32
N SER A 60 7.19 -3.80 -13.19
CA SER A 60 7.51 -4.34 -11.86
C SER A 60 7.17 -5.84 -11.73
N LEU A 61 6.01 -6.26 -12.25
CA LEU A 61 5.59 -7.67 -12.25
C LEU A 61 6.50 -8.54 -13.12
N LEU A 62 6.82 -8.07 -14.33
CA LEU A 62 7.77 -8.74 -15.22
C LEU A 62 9.13 -8.90 -14.54
N LYS A 63 9.60 -7.84 -13.88
CA LYS A 63 10.85 -7.84 -13.13
C LYS A 63 10.89 -8.91 -12.05
N ALA A 64 9.82 -9.01 -11.26
CA ALA A 64 9.66 -10.02 -10.22
C ALA A 64 9.62 -11.44 -10.82
N TYR A 65 8.91 -11.64 -11.94
CA TYR A 65 8.87 -12.91 -12.64
C TYR A 65 10.25 -13.32 -13.18
N PHE A 66 11.02 -12.40 -13.79
CA PHE A 66 12.36 -12.68 -14.31
C PHE A 66 13.35 -13.06 -13.20
N ILE A 67 13.28 -12.38 -12.05
CA ILE A 67 14.07 -12.75 -10.86
C ILE A 67 13.72 -14.17 -10.43
N VAL A 68 12.45 -14.48 -10.21
CA VAL A 68 12.02 -15.80 -9.74
C VAL A 68 12.31 -16.90 -10.77
N GLY A 69 12.07 -16.62 -12.05
CA GLY A 69 12.22 -17.54 -13.17
C GLY A 69 13.67 -17.95 -13.46
N GLU A 70 14.61 -17.01 -13.51
CA GLU A 70 16.02 -17.36 -13.76
C GLU A 70 16.64 -18.06 -12.54
N PHE A 71 16.28 -17.68 -11.32
CA PHE A 71 16.68 -18.42 -10.11
C PHE A 71 16.00 -19.81 -10.01
N MET A 72 14.92 -20.04 -10.75
CA MET A 72 14.25 -21.34 -10.86
C MET A 72 14.80 -22.23 -11.98
N HIS A 73 15.50 -21.70 -12.99
CA HIS A 73 15.92 -22.50 -14.14
C HIS A 73 17.25 -23.25 -13.91
N ILE A 74 18.07 -22.84 -12.93
CA ILE A 74 19.36 -23.47 -12.56
C ILE A 74 19.17 -24.75 -11.71
N ARG A 75 17.98 -25.35 -11.73
CA ARG A 75 17.44 -26.08 -10.58
C ARG A 75 16.90 -27.46 -10.94
N TYR A 76 17.80 -28.33 -11.36
CA TYR A 76 17.59 -29.74 -11.04
C TYR A 76 18.04 -30.07 -9.59
N GLU A 77 18.79 -29.16 -8.93
CA GLU A 77 19.42 -29.47 -7.62
C GLU A 77 18.89 -28.66 -6.41
N THR A 78 18.17 -27.54 -6.61
CA THR A 78 18.01 -26.53 -5.55
C THR A 78 16.59 -26.29 -5.04
N ARG A 79 15.76 -27.33 -4.83
CA ARG A 79 14.42 -27.25 -4.17
C ARG A 79 14.39 -26.31 -2.96
N ALA A 80 15.46 -26.34 -2.15
CA ALA A 80 15.67 -25.46 -1.01
C ALA A 80 15.81 -23.96 -1.36
N LEU A 81 16.48 -23.61 -2.46
CA LEU A 81 16.79 -22.23 -2.82
C LEU A 81 15.57 -21.42 -3.31
N THR A 82 14.61 -22.04 -4.00
CA THR A 82 13.34 -21.32 -4.27
C THR A 82 12.58 -21.12 -3.00
N ILE A 83 12.55 -22.06 -2.05
CA ILE A 83 11.83 -21.84 -0.78
C ILE A 83 12.43 -20.62 -0.06
N THR A 84 13.75 -20.42 -0.08
CA THR A 84 14.36 -19.22 0.53
C THR A 84 14.06 -17.91 -0.18
N ILE A 85 13.63 -17.93 -1.45
CA ILE A 85 13.23 -16.73 -2.21
C ILE A 85 11.71 -16.53 -2.15
N LEU A 86 10.94 -17.62 -2.17
CA LEU A 86 9.48 -17.61 -2.10
C LEU A 86 8.97 -17.36 -0.68
N ALA A 87 9.66 -17.88 0.34
CA ALA A 87 9.29 -17.66 1.73
C ALA A 87 9.26 -16.17 2.11
N PRO A 88 10.31 -15.36 1.89
CA PRO A 88 10.26 -13.93 2.24
C PRO A 88 9.25 -13.15 1.39
N THR A 89 9.05 -13.49 0.12
CA THR A 89 8.06 -12.80 -0.73
C THR A 89 6.62 -13.14 -0.33
N PHE A 90 6.34 -14.40 0.02
CA PHE A 90 5.04 -14.80 0.55
C PHE A 90 4.77 -14.18 1.92
N PHE A 91 5.76 -14.20 2.81
CA PHE A 91 5.65 -13.59 4.14
C PHE A 91 5.42 -12.08 4.05
N LEU A 92 6.02 -11.39 3.09
CA LEU A 92 5.78 -9.97 2.81
C LEU A 92 4.31 -9.71 2.43
N ILE A 93 3.74 -10.50 1.51
CA ILE A 93 2.34 -10.33 1.08
C ILE A 93 1.39 -10.57 2.25
N TRP A 94 1.62 -11.63 3.01
CA TRP A 94 0.84 -11.94 4.20
C TRP A 94 0.91 -10.80 5.24
N PHE A 95 2.11 -10.26 5.48
CA PHE A 95 2.34 -9.17 6.41
C PHE A 95 1.66 -7.86 5.98
N ILE A 96 1.68 -7.52 4.69
CA ILE A 96 0.94 -6.37 4.16
C ILE A 96 -0.55 -6.50 4.47
N ILE A 97 -1.14 -7.68 4.23
CA ILE A 97 -2.56 -7.91 4.52
C ILE A 97 -2.86 -7.76 6.02
N ALA A 98 -2.03 -8.35 6.88
CA ALA A 98 -2.17 -8.25 8.34
C ALA A 98 -2.09 -6.78 8.81
N PHE A 99 -1.13 -6.02 8.28
CA PHE A 99 -0.96 -4.60 8.60
C PHE A 99 -2.10 -3.72 8.09
N LEU A 100 -2.68 -4.04 6.94
CA LEU A 100 -3.86 -3.32 6.45
C LEU A 100 -5.05 -3.55 7.39
N TRP A 101 -5.25 -4.79 7.85
CA TRP A 101 -6.32 -5.11 8.80
C TRP A 101 -6.11 -4.40 10.14
N GLU A 102 -4.95 -4.60 10.77
CA GLU A 102 -4.62 -3.97 12.06
C GLU A 102 -4.67 -2.43 11.95
N GLY A 103 -4.24 -1.87 10.82
CA GLY A 103 -4.31 -0.44 10.54
C GLY A 103 -5.74 0.10 10.47
N GLN A 104 -6.70 -0.68 9.95
CA GLN A 104 -8.12 -0.30 9.99
C GLN A 104 -8.66 -0.31 11.41
N GLU A 105 -8.33 -1.32 12.22
CA GLU A 105 -8.80 -1.40 13.61
C GLU A 105 -8.24 -0.26 14.47
N TRP A 106 -6.97 0.10 14.27
CA TRP A 106 -6.36 1.26 14.93
C TRP A 106 -7.07 2.58 14.61
N LEU A 107 -7.49 2.78 13.35
CA LEU A 107 -8.23 3.97 12.94
C LEU A 107 -9.61 4.02 13.61
N ASN A 108 -10.32 2.88 13.65
CA ASN A 108 -11.61 2.77 14.33
C ASN A 108 -11.49 3.04 15.84
N ASN A 109 -10.47 2.49 16.51
CA ASN A 109 -10.28 2.68 17.94
C ASN A 109 -9.95 4.13 18.31
N LYS A 110 -9.23 4.85 17.46
CA LYS A 110 -9.00 6.30 17.65
C LYS A 110 -10.25 7.12 17.48
N SER A 111 -11.09 6.79 16.50
CA SER A 111 -12.38 7.45 16.32
C SER A 111 -13.23 7.26 17.58
N SER A 112 -13.41 6.01 18.03
CA SER A 112 -14.15 5.69 19.25
C SER A 112 -13.57 6.38 20.48
N GLY A 113 -12.25 6.37 20.68
CA GLY A 113 -11.58 7.04 21.80
C GLY A 113 -11.83 8.54 21.87
N ASN A 114 -11.81 9.24 20.73
CA ASN A 114 -12.16 10.67 20.70
C ASN A 114 -13.63 10.91 21.06
N ILE A 115 -14.57 10.05 20.63
CA ILE A 115 -16.00 10.21 20.96
C ILE A 115 -16.26 10.02 22.47
N ILE A 116 -15.62 9.03 23.10
CA ILE A 116 -15.79 8.78 24.54
C ILE A 116 -15.18 9.89 25.40
N MET A 117 -14.05 10.47 24.98
CA MET A 117 -13.44 11.60 25.68
C MET A 117 -14.30 12.87 25.59
N GLU A 118 -14.94 13.13 24.45
CA GLU A 118 -15.86 14.27 24.29
C GLU A 118 -17.13 14.13 25.14
N GLN A 119 -17.71 12.91 25.19
CA GLN A 119 -18.92 12.65 25.98
C GLN A 119 -18.68 12.72 27.50
N ASN A 120 -17.46 12.41 27.96
CA ASN A 120 -17.10 12.43 29.39
C ASN A 120 -16.74 13.84 29.92
N ILE A 121 -16.66 14.85 29.04
CA ILE A 121 -16.40 16.26 29.41
C ILE A 121 -17.69 17.11 29.32
N ALA A 122 -18.76 16.60 28.69
CA ALA A 122 -20.09 17.23 28.77
C ALA A 122 -20.71 16.98 30.15
N PRO A 123 -21.01 18.02 30.96
CA PRO A 123 -21.46 17.82 32.32
C PRO A 123 -22.84 17.16 32.35
N ALA A 124 -22.97 16.10 33.14
CA ALA A 124 -24.23 15.54 33.56
C ALA A 124 -25.06 16.64 34.26
N HIS A 125 -26.15 17.08 33.62
CA HIS A 125 -27.05 18.09 34.16
C HIS A 125 -27.80 17.49 35.36
N HIS A 126 -27.51 18.01 36.56
CA HIS A 126 -28.19 17.70 37.81
C HIS A 126 -29.14 18.86 38.10
N ASP A 127 -30.42 18.74 37.74
CA ASP A 127 -31.43 19.75 38.06
C ASP A 127 -32.33 19.29 39.20
N GLY A 128 -32.43 20.13 40.23
CA GLY A 128 -33.60 20.15 41.09
C GLY A 128 -33.35 20.62 42.51
N HIS A 129 -33.23 21.92 42.73
CA HIS A 129 -33.84 22.60 43.87
C HIS A 129 -34.07 24.07 43.51
N GLY A 130 -35.32 24.51 43.65
CA GLY A 130 -35.83 25.73 43.04
C GLY A 130 -35.76 26.99 43.92
N ALA A 131 -36.31 28.08 43.38
CA ALA A 131 -37.01 29.15 44.07
C ALA A 131 -37.41 30.22 43.03
N ALA A 132 -38.68 30.66 43.08
CA ALA A 132 -39.18 32.05 42.97
C ALA A 132 -38.73 32.93 41.77
N ASP A 133 -39.51 33.81 41.13
CA ASP A 133 -40.86 34.37 41.26
C ASP A 133 -41.06 35.20 39.97
N SER A 134 -42.18 35.08 39.25
CA SER A 134 -43.27 36.07 39.20
C SER A 134 -43.41 36.82 37.86
N HIS A 135 -44.69 37.05 37.52
CA HIS A 135 -45.29 37.92 36.50
C HIS A 135 -45.40 37.39 35.06
N ASN A 136 -46.50 37.57 34.35
CA ASN A 136 -47.91 37.86 34.65
C ASN A 136 -48.64 37.65 33.32
N ASN A 137 -49.76 36.96 33.35
CA ASN A 137 -50.57 36.59 32.19
C ASN A 137 -51.55 37.73 31.86
N GLN A 138 -51.56 38.20 30.61
CA GLN A 138 -52.74 38.85 30.04
C GLN A 138 -52.75 38.69 28.52
N GLY A 139 -53.62 37.78 28.06
CA GLY A 139 -53.87 37.54 26.65
C GLY A 139 -54.70 38.62 25.97
N THR A 140 -54.63 38.68 24.64
CA THR A 140 -55.75 38.90 23.70
C THR A 140 -55.25 38.48 22.31
N LYS A 141 -55.79 37.39 21.75
CA LYS A 141 -56.80 37.34 20.68
C LYS A 141 -56.25 37.60 19.27
N ASP A 142 -56.00 36.50 18.57
CA ASP A 142 -56.08 36.39 17.12
C ASP A 142 -57.54 36.53 16.66
N ALA A 143 -57.77 37.43 15.71
CA ALA A 143 -58.90 37.50 14.78
C ALA A 143 -58.45 38.54 13.73
N GLY A 144 -58.22 38.26 12.47
CA GLY A 144 -59.04 37.53 11.51
C GLY A 144 -59.32 38.49 10.34
N HIS A 145 -59.17 37.98 9.11
CA HIS A 145 -59.72 38.52 7.85
C HIS A 145 -59.28 39.94 7.40
N HIS A 146 -58.43 40.01 6.36
CA HIS A 146 -58.78 40.29 4.96
C HIS A 146 -57.52 40.54 4.12
#